data_AF-A0A7W1NE49-F1
#
_entry.id   AF-A0A7W1NE49-F1
#
_cell.length_a   1.000
_cell.length_b   1.000
_cell.length_c   1.000
_cell.angle_alpha   90.00
_cell.angle_beta   90.00
_cell.angle_gamma   90.00
#
_symmetry.space_group_name_H-M   'P 1'
#
loop_
_entity.id
_entity.type
_entity.pdbx_description
1 polymer ?
#
loop_
_entity_poly.entity_id
_entity_poly.type
_entity_poly.pdbx_seq_one_letter_code
_entity_poly.pdbx_strand_id
1 'polypeptide(L)' 'MRPRAARFRRWLAHKGWVHVVLLAGAGVFLFPFAWMVGTSLKTDDEISEDRLFPALPSQRLATPYVRDAPEPRRPDDAPE' A
#
# COMPACT_ATOMS: atom_id res chain seq x y z
N MET A 1 -22.99 -6.83 -44.34
CA MET A 1 -21.56 -7.08 -44.05
C MET A 1 -21.36 -7.36 -42.55
N ARG A 2 -21.31 -8.61 -42.07
CA ARG A 2 -21.04 -8.93 -40.63
C ARG A 2 -20.54 -10.35 -40.24
N PRO A 3 -20.17 -11.30 -41.12
CA PRO A 3 -19.73 -12.63 -40.65
C PRO A 3 -18.22 -12.77 -40.33
N ARG A 4 -17.35 -11.82 -40.74
CA ARG A 4 -15.89 -11.93 -40.54
C ARG A 4 -15.42 -11.67 -39.10
N ALA A 5 -16.07 -10.77 -38.37
CA ALA A 5 -15.66 -10.35 -37.02
C ALA A 5 -15.79 -11.46 -35.97
N ALA A 6 -16.82 -12.32 -36.07
CA ALA A 6 -17.04 -13.41 -35.12
C ALA A 6 -15.98 -14.52 -35.24
N ARG A 7 -15.47 -14.76 -36.46
CA ARG A 7 -14.42 -15.75 -36.74
C ARG A 7 -13.04 -15.26 -36.28
N PHE A 8 -12.77 -13.97 -36.45
CA PHE A 8 -11.55 -13.31 -35.95
C PHE A 8 -11.50 -13.26 -34.43
N ARG A 9 -12.64 -12.99 -33.77
CA ARG A 9 -12.75 -13.01 -32.30
C ARG A 9 -12.53 -14.40 -31.71
N ARG A 10 -13.02 -15.46 -32.36
CA ARG A 10 -12.75 -16.85 -31.97
C ARG A 10 -11.28 -17.23 -32.18
N TRP A 11 -10.65 -16.77 -33.26
CA TRP A 11 -9.22 -16.96 -33.50
C TRP A 11 -8.34 -16.22 -32.48
N LEU A 12 -8.69 -14.96 -32.18
CA LEU A 12 -8.02 -14.14 -31.17
C LEU A 12 -8.23 -14.70 -29.76
N ALA A 13 -9.40 -15.27 -29.46
CA ALA A 13 -9.64 -15.97 -28.19
C ALA A 13 -8.80 -17.25 -28.07
N HIS A 14 -8.67 -18.03 -29.16
CA HIS A 14 -7.89 -19.27 -29.16
C HIS A 14 -6.37 -19.02 -29.11
N LYS A 15 -5.89 -17.90 -29.66
CA LYS A 15 -4.46 -17.52 -29.67
C LYS A 15 -4.06 -16.56 -28.53
N GLY A 16 -5.05 -15.86 -27.98
CA GLY A 16 -4.90 -14.90 -26.88
C GLY A 16 -4.85 -15.55 -25.50
N TRP A 17 -5.24 -16.82 -25.36
CA TRP A 17 -5.20 -17.52 -24.07
C TRP A 17 -3.81 -17.54 -23.44
N VAL A 18 -2.76 -17.72 -24.26
CA VAL A 18 -1.37 -17.64 -23.80
C VAL A 18 -1.08 -16.27 -23.17
N HIS A 19 -1.52 -15.18 -23.81
CA HIS A 19 -1.32 -13.83 -23.30
C HIS A 19 -2.12 -13.58 -22.01
N VAL A 20 -3.34 -14.12 -21.91
CA VAL A 20 -4.16 -14.04 -20.69
C VAL A 20 -3.46 -14.77 -19.53
N VAL A 21 -2.94 -15.97 -19.76
CA VAL A 21 -2.20 -16.74 -18.74
C VAL A 21 -0.91 -16.01 -18.34
N LEU A 22 -0.17 -15.45 -19.30
CA LEU A 22 1.02 -14.64 -19.03
C LEU A 22 0.69 -13.38 -18.21
N LEU A 23 -0.36 -12.65 -18.55
CA LEU A 23 -0.81 -11.47 -17.81
C LEU A 23 -1.31 -11.83 -16.41
N ALA A 24 -2.03 -12.94 -16.27
CA ALA A 24 -2.48 -13.44 -14.98
C ALA A 24 -1.29 -13.82 -14.08
N GLY A 25 -0.32 -14.56 -14.63
CA GLY A 25 0.92 -14.90 -13.93
C GLY A 25 1.72 -13.66 -13.54
N ALA A 26 1.89 -12.71 -14.45
CA ALA A 26 2.53 -11.43 -14.17
C ALA A 26 1.80 -10.66 -13.05
N GLY A 27 0.46 -10.66 -13.06
CA GLY A 27 -0.35 -10.04 -12.00
C GLY A 27 -0.13 -10.68 -10.63
N VAL A 28 -0.09 -12.02 -10.55
CA VAL A 28 0.18 -12.75 -9.30
C VAL A 28 1.58 -12.42 -8.75
N PHE A 29 2.58 -12.35 -9.63
CA PHE A 29 3.95 -11.98 -9.24
C PHE A 29 4.09 -10.50 -8.88
N LEU A 30 3.34 -9.62 -9.53
CA LEU A 30 3.35 -8.18 -9.26
C LEU A 30 2.59 -7.82 -7.98
N PHE A 31 1.56 -8.61 -7.63
CA PHE A 31 0.70 -8.37 -6.46
C PHE A 31 1.47 -8.10 -5.16
N PRO A 32 2.42 -8.95 -4.70
CA PRO A 32 3.14 -8.69 -3.45
C PRO A 32 3.97 -7.40 -3.49
N PHE A 33 4.51 -7.02 -4.65
CA PHE A 33 5.23 -5.75 -4.80
C PHE A 33 4.29 -4.55 -4.73
N ALA A 34 3.16 -4.61 -5.43
CA ALA A 34 2.15 -3.56 -5.38
C ALA A 34 1.59 -3.39 -3.96
N TRP A 35 1.35 -4.50 -3.26
CA TRP A 35 0.95 -4.50 -1.85
C TRP A 35 2.01 -3.84 -0.97
N MET A 36 3.28 -4.25 -1.10
CA MET A 36 4.39 -3.70 -0.33
C MET A 36 4.51 -2.19 -0.52
N VAL A 37 4.45 -1.71 -1.78
CA VAL A 37 4.47 -0.27 -2.09
C VAL A 37 3.28 0.43 -1.44
N GLY A 38 2.07 -0.11 -1.58
CA GLY A 38 0.86 0.43 -0.95
C GLY A 38 1.00 0.55 0.56
N THR A 39 1.52 -0.50 1.22
CA THR A 39 1.74 -0.49 2.67
C THR A 39 2.87 0.43 3.10
N SER A 40 3.92 0.61 2.30
CA SER A 40 5.01 1.56 2.63
C SER A 40 4.59 3.03 2.55
N LEU A 41 3.58 3.34 1.74
CA LEU A 41 3.00 4.67 1.67
C LEU A 41 2.00 4.94 2.81
N LYS A 42 1.48 3.89 3.45
CA LYS A 42 0.52 4.00 4.55
C LYS A 42 1.29 4.42 5.81
N THR A 43 1.02 5.62 6.32
CA THR A 43 1.59 6.12 7.58
C THR A 43 1.13 5.26 8.77
N ASP A 44 1.94 5.17 9.84
CA ASP A 44 1.66 4.31 11.01
C ASP A 44 0.27 4.56 11.63
N ASP A 45 -0.20 5.83 11.62
CA ASP A 45 -1.53 6.22 12.09
C ASP A 45 -2.67 5.64 11.21
N GLU A 46 -2.42 5.34 9.93
CA GLU A 46 -3.42 4.86 8.97
C GLU A 46 -3.60 3.33 8.99
N ILE A 47 -2.71 2.57 9.65
CA ILE A 47 -2.79 1.09 9.71
C ILE A 47 -4.10 0.63 10.37
N SER A 48 -4.72 1.48 11.21
CA SER A 48 -6.01 1.22 11.84
C SER A 48 -7.23 1.57 10.97
N GLU A 49 -7.04 2.27 9.85
CA GLU A 49 -8.12 2.60 8.90
C GLU A 49 -8.14 1.64 7.70
N ASP A 50 -9.32 1.03 7.47
CA ASP A 50 -9.60 0.02 6.44
C ASP A 50 -9.72 0.62 5.01
N ARG A 51 -8.83 1.58 4.67
CA ARG A 51 -8.77 2.25 3.37
C ARG A 51 -7.71 1.62 2.47
N LEU A 52 -8.12 1.32 1.23
CA LEU A 52 -7.29 0.76 0.16
C LEU A 52 -6.27 1.75 -0.44
N PHE A 53 -6.45 3.06 -0.22
CA PHE A 53 -5.56 4.11 -0.73
C PHE A 53 -5.02 4.97 0.43
N PRO A 54 -3.73 5.35 0.41
CA PRO A 54 -3.14 6.20 1.45
C PRO A 54 -3.80 7.58 1.44
N ALA A 55 -3.99 8.18 2.62
CA ALA A 55 -4.43 9.57 2.69
C ALA A 55 -3.25 10.51 2.38
N LEU A 56 -3.55 11.75 1.99
CA LEU A 56 -2.52 12.75 1.81
C LEU A 56 -1.91 13.10 3.18
N PRO A 57 -0.58 13.15 3.31
CA PRO A 57 0.06 13.42 4.60
C PRO A 57 -0.30 14.82 5.09
N SER A 58 -0.89 14.91 6.28
CA SER A 58 -1.13 16.19 6.96
C SER A 58 0.08 16.53 7.84
N GLN A 59 0.83 17.57 7.51
CA GLN A 59 1.91 18.05 8.36
C GLN A 59 1.34 18.72 9.61
N ARG A 60 1.63 18.16 10.79
CA ARG A 60 1.30 18.79 12.08
C ARG A 60 2.55 19.45 12.65
N LEU A 61 2.41 20.68 13.14
CA LEU A 61 3.49 21.50 13.70
C LEU A 61 4.02 20.98 15.05
N ALA A 62 3.22 20.20 15.77
CA ALA A 62 3.57 19.62 17.06
C ALA A 62 3.16 18.15 17.09
N THR A 63 4.02 17.30 17.64
CA THR A 63 3.73 15.87 17.77
C THR A 63 2.81 15.67 18.98
N PRO A 64 1.79 14.79 18.90
CA PRO A 64 0.94 14.46 20.04
C PRO A 64 1.68 13.66 21.12
N TYR A 65 2.95 13.31 20.87
CA TYR A 65 3.81 12.54 21.75
C TYR A 65 4.79 13.40 22.55
N VAL A 66 4.70 14.73 22.46
CA VAL A 66 5.44 15.61 23.38
C VAL A 66 4.92 15.35 24.79
N ARG A 67 5.73 14.67 25.59
CA ARG A 67 5.51 14.54 27.03
C ARG A 67 6.20 15.72 27.70
N ASP A 68 5.61 16.21 28.79
CA ASP A 68 6.27 17.19 29.63
C ASP A 68 7.63 16.64 30.07
N ALA A 69 8.66 17.50 30.00
CA ALA A 69 9.98 17.14 30.47
C ALA A 69 9.85 16.75 31.95
N PRO A 70 10.35 15.56 32.37
CA PRO A 70 10.32 15.21 33.78
C PRO A 70 11.10 16.27 34.55
N GLU A 71 10.48 16.84 35.59
CA GLU A 71 11.18 17.79 36.45
C GLU A 71 12.42 17.10 37.04
N PRO A 72 13.61 17.72 36.95
CA PRO A 72 14.81 17.19 37.57
C PRO A 72 14.62 17.09 39.09
N ARG A 73 14.28 15.89 39.58
CA ARG A 73 14.21 15.62 41.01
C ARG A 73 15.57 15.13 41.47
N ARG A 74 16.20 15.84 42.41
CA ARG A 74 17.40 15.35 43.10
C ARG A 74 17.04 14.01 43.77
N PRO A 75 17.81 12.93 43.55
CA PRO A 75 17.61 11.68 44.28
C PRO A 75 17.74 11.92 45.79
N ASP A 76 16.89 11.29 46.59
CA ASP A 76 16.84 11.47 48.04
C ASP A 76 18.17 11.10 48.74
N ASP A 77 19.00 10.29 48.07
CA ASP A 77 20.25 9.73 48.60
C ASP A 77 21.51 10.56 48.25
N ALA A 78 21.36 11.71 47.57
CA ALA A 78 22.51 12.49 47.10
C ALA A 78 23.14 13.35 48.23
N PRO A 79 24.42 13.16 48.58
CA PRO A 79 25.10 13.97 49.60
C PRO A 79 25.18 15.44 49.21
N GLU A 80 25.07 16.35 50.19
CA GLU A 80 25.09 17.82 50.06
C GLU A 80 26.22 18.34 49.17
#